data_AF-A0A2D4JH01-F1
#
_entry.id   AF-A0A2D4JH01-F1
#
_cell.length_a   1.000
_cell.length_b   1.000
_cell.length_c   1.000
_cell.angle_alpha   90.00
_cell.angle_beta   90.00
_cell.angle_gamma   90.00
#
_symmetry.space_group_name_H-M   'P 1'
#
loop_
_entity.id
_entity.type
_entity.pdbx_description
1 polymer ?
#
loop_
_entity_poly.entity_id
_entity_poly.type
_entity_poly.pdbx_seq_one_letter_code
_entity_poly.pdbx_strand_id
1 'polypeptide(L)'
;DVAVKMLNVTAPTPQQLQAFKNEVGVLRKTRHVNILLFMGYSTKPQLAIVTQWCEGSSLYHHLHIIETKFEMIKLIDIARQTAQGMDYLHAKSIIHRDLKSNNIFLHEDLTVKIGDFGLA
;
A
#
# COMPACT_ATOMS: atom_id res chain seq x y z
N ASP A 1 -11.46 -3.63 -10.06
CA ASP A 1 -10.34 -4.50 -10.49
C ASP A 1 -9.39 -4.85 -9.34
N VAL A 2 -8.33 -5.62 -9.62
CA VAL A 2 -7.29 -6.01 -8.64
C VAL A 2 -5.88 -5.66 -9.11
N ALA A 3 -4.98 -5.38 -8.16
CA ALA A 3 -3.55 -5.27 -8.39
C ALA A 3 -2.83 -6.52 -7.86
N VAL A 4 -1.97 -7.12 -8.67
CA VAL A 4 -1.23 -8.35 -8.34
C VAL A 4 0.27 -8.04 -8.29
N LYS A 5 0.84 -8.06 -7.08
CA LYS A 5 2.29 -7.96 -6.86
C LYS A 5 2.89 -9.35 -6.89
N MET A 6 3.52 -9.69 -8.01
CA MET A 6 4.23 -10.95 -8.18
C MET A 6 5.61 -10.87 -7.51
N LEU A 7 5.95 -11.86 -6.69
CA LEU A 7 7.34 -12.02 -6.23
C LEU A 7 8.09 -12.75 -7.34
N ASN A 8 9.06 -12.07 -7.97
CA ASN A 8 9.90 -12.62 -9.05
C ASN A 8 10.89 -13.66 -8.52
N VAL A 9 10.38 -14.79 -8.01
CA VAL A 9 11.17 -15.90 -7.50
C VAL A 9 10.56 -17.22 -7.94
N THR A 10 11.29 -17.97 -8.77
CA THR A 10 10.85 -19.27 -9.31
C THR A 10 10.87 -20.38 -8.25
N ALA A 11 11.82 -20.31 -7.31
CA ALA A 11 11.96 -21.24 -6.19
C ALA A 11 12.32 -20.43 -4.92
N PRO A 12 11.31 -19.99 -4.14
CA PRO A 12 11.56 -19.15 -2.98
C PRO A 12 12.34 -19.90 -1.90
N THR A 13 13.40 -19.27 -1.39
CA THR A 13 14.12 -19.79 -0.22
C THR A 13 13.19 -19.81 1.00
N PRO A 14 13.48 -20.61 2.04
CA PRO A 14 12.70 -20.58 3.28
C PRO A 14 12.60 -19.16 3.89
N GLN A 15 13.64 -18.34 3.73
CA GLN A 15 13.67 -16.95 4.19
C GLN A 15 12.70 -16.07 3.40
N GLN A 16 12.70 -16.17 2.05
CA GLN A 16 11.77 -15.44 1.19
C GLN A 16 10.32 -15.86 1.46
N LEU A 17 10.07 -17.16 1.66
CA LEU A 17 8.75 -17.67 2.01
C LEU A 17 8.30 -17.15 3.38
N GLN A 18 9.22 -17.06 4.36
CA GLN A 18 8.91 -16.49 5.67
C GLN A 18 8.63 -14.99 5.59
N ALA A 19 9.40 -14.23 4.81
CA ALA A 19 9.16 -12.81 4.55
C ALA A 19 7.77 -12.59 3.92
N PHE A 20 7.42 -13.38 2.91
CA PHE A 20 6.09 -13.36 2.30
C PHE A 20 4.97 -13.67 3.31
N LYS A 21 5.15 -14.72 4.14
CA LYS A 21 4.18 -15.06 5.20
C LYS A 21 4.02 -13.93 6.21
N ASN A 22 5.11 -13.27 6.58
CA ASN A 22 5.09 -12.11 7.49
C ASN A 22 4.32 -10.95 6.86
N GLU A 23 4.57 -10.63 5.58
CA GLU A 23 3.88 -9.57 4.85
C GLU A 23 2.37 -9.84 4.76
N VAL A 24 1.99 -11.04 4.33
CA VAL A 24 0.58 -11.47 4.35
C VAL A 24 0.00 -11.42 5.75
N GLY A 25 0.76 -11.81 6.77
CA GLY A 25 0.33 -11.76 8.18
C GLY A 25 0.03 -10.35 8.68
N VAL A 26 0.80 -9.35 8.26
CA VAL A 26 0.55 -7.93 8.57
C VAL A 26 -0.65 -7.42 7.79
N LEU A 27 -0.68 -7.66 6.47
CA LEU A 27 -1.76 -7.23 5.56
C LEU A 27 -3.13 -7.77 5.97
N ARG A 28 -3.19 -9.00 6.49
CA ARG A 28 -4.45 -9.58 7.00
C ARG A 28 -5.03 -8.85 8.21
N LYS A 29 -4.21 -8.10 8.95
CA LYS A 29 -4.65 -7.33 10.13
C LYS A 29 -5.10 -5.92 9.77
N THR A 30 -4.93 -5.48 8.52
CA THR A 30 -5.29 -4.14 8.07
C THR A 30 -6.67 -4.12 7.44
N ARG A 31 -7.56 -3.26 7.97
CA ARG A 31 -8.89 -2.95 7.46
C ARG A 31 -9.20 -1.52 7.87
N HIS A 32 -8.85 -0.61 6.99
CA HIS A 32 -9.06 0.83 7.18
C HIS A 32 -9.18 1.49 5.81
N VAL A 33 -10.01 2.53 5.70
CA VAL A 33 -10.28 3.19 4.41
C VAL A 33 -9.02 3.77 3.78
N ASN A 34 -8.08 4.26 4.60
CA ASN A 34 -6.81 4.84 4.14
C ASN A 34 -5.63 3.87 4.04
N ILE A 35 -5.90 2.57 4.15
CA ILE A 35 -4.90 1.52 3.93
C ILE A 35 -5.29 0.75 2.67
N LEU A 36 -4.30 0.40 1.83
CA LEU A 36 -4.53 -0.40 0.65
C LEU A 36 -5.17 -1.74 1.05
N LEU A 37 -6.34 -2.03 0.46
CA LEU A 37 -7.11 -3.21 0.83
C LEU A 37 -6.42 -4.47 0.33
N PHE A 38 -5.99 -5.31 1.27
CA PHE A 38 -5.56 -6.67 1.01
C PHE A 38 -6.77 -7.55 0.68
N MET A 39 -6.69 -8.27 -0.44
CA MET A 39 -7.76 -9.14 -0.92
C MET A 39 -7.39 -10.63 -0.87
N GLY A 40 -6.10 -10.95 -0.98
CA GLY A 40 -5.64 -12.33 -0.90
C GLY A 40 -4.19 -12.51 -1.30
N TYR A 41 -3.78 -13.77 -1.39
CA TYR A 41 -2.44 -14.14 -1.84
C TYR A 41 -2.51 -15.43 -2.66
N SER A 42 -1.54 -15.63 -3.55
CA SER A 42 -1.35 -16.88 -4.27
C SER A 42 0.00 -17.50 -3.96
N THR A 43 0.07 -18.82 -4.03
CA THR A 43 1.31 -19.60 -3.91
C THR A 43 1.64 -20.41 -5.15
N LYS A 44 0.70 -20.53 -6.10
CA LYS A 44 0.87 -21.22 -7.39
C LYS A 44 0.14 -20.42 -8.47
N PRO A 45 0.74 -20.16 -9.65
CA PRO A 45 2.05 -20.65 -10.11
C PRO A 45 3.25 -19.96 -9.45
N GLN A 46 3.07 -18.80 -8.82
CA GLN A 46 4.12 -18.06 -8.10
C GLN A 46 3.54 -17.42 -6.83
N LEU A 47 4.43 -16.98 -5.93
CA LEU A 47 4.04 -16.18 -4.77
C LEU A 47 3.54 -14.80 -5.25
N ALA A 48 2.33 -14.44 -4.86
CA ALA A 48 1.75 -13.16 -5.22
C ALA A 48 0.87 -12.61 -4.10
N ILE A 49 0.83 -11.29 -3.98
CA ILE A 49 -0.09 -10.55 -3.11
C ILE A 49 -1.14 -9.88 -4.00
N VAL A 50 -2.41 -10.06 -3.65
CA VAL A 50 -3.55 -9.48 -4.35
C VAL A 50 -4.14 -8.38 -3.48
N THR A 51 -4.24 -7.18 -4.05
CA THR A 51 -4.81 -6.00 -3.42
C THR A 51 -5.87 -5.38 -4.31
N GLN A 52 -6.65 -4.43 -3.76
CA GLN A 52 -7.52 -3.61 -4.60
C GLN A 52 -6.70 -2.91 -5.69
N TRP A 53 -7.27 -2.80 -6.88
CA TRP A 53 -6.76 -1.85 -7.86
C TRP A 53 -7.06 -0.42 -7.40
N CYS A 54 -6.14 0.50 -7.68
CA CYS A 54 -6.32 1.93 -7.45
C CYS A 54 -6.29 2.62 -8.82
N GLU A 55 -7.44 3.13 -9.28
CA GLU A 55 -7.57 3.78 -10.60
C GLU A 55 -6.68 5.02 -10.81
N GLY A 56 -6.23 5.66 -9.73
CA GLY A 56 -5.34 6.81 -9.80
C GLY A 56 -3.85 6.45 -9.78
N SER A 57 -3.02 7.42 -9.43
CA SER A 57 -1.57 7.25 -9.37
C SER A 57 -1.02 7.54 -7.97
N SER A 58 0.29 7.36 -7.77
CA SER A 58 0.93 7.71 -6.51
C SER A 58 0.92 9.23 -6.29
N LEU A 59 0.90 9.64 -5.02
CA LEU A 59 1.05 11.04 -4.64
C LEU A 59 2.35 11.62 -5.21
N TYR A 60 3.42 10.82 -5.29
CA TYR A 60 4.67 11.22 -5.93
C TYR A 60 4.47 11.63 -7.39
N HIS A 61 3.71 10.84 -8.17
CA HIS A 61 3.45 11.13 -9.57
C HIS A 61 2.74 12.48 -9.73
N HIS A 62 1.72 12.74 -8.91
CA HIS A 62 1.01 14.02 -8.92
C HIS A 62 1.90 15.20 -8.52
N LEU A 63 2.73 15.06 -7.49
CA LEU A 63 3.53 16.18 -6.97
C LEU A 63 4.77 16.47 -7.83
N HIS A 64 5.37 15.46 -8.45
CA HIS A 64 6.73 15.59 -9.02
C HIS A 64 6.83 15.25 -10.50
N ILE A 65 5.84 14.55 -11.09
CA ILE A 65 5.89 14.15 -12.50
C ILE A 65 4.93 14.99 -13.34
N ILE A 66 3.67 15.05 -12.95
CA ILE A 66 2.63 15.82 -13.68
C ILE A 66 2.31 17.16 -13.03
N GLU A 67 2.91 17.45 -11.88
CA GLU A 67 2.78 18.71 -11.13
C GLU A 67 1.33 19.20 -10.97
N THR A 68 0.44 18.30 -10.57
CA THR A 68 -0.98 18.59 -10.37
C THR A 68 -1.15 19.76 -9.39
N LYS A 69 -1.89 20.79 -9.82
CA LYS A 69 -2.19 21.95 -8.98
C LYS A 69 -3.36 21.63 -8.05
N PHE A 70 -3.05 21.08 -6.89
CA PHE A 70 -4.04 20.88 -5.84
C PHE A 70 -4.39 22.18 -5.14
N GLU A 71 -5.68 22.40 -4.90
CA GLU A 71 -6.11 23.41 -3.94
C GLU A 71 -5.61 23.05 -2.53
N MET A 72 -5.33 24.07 -1.71
CA MET A 72 -4.80 23.89 -0.37
C MET A 72 -5.69 22.96 0.49
N ILE A 73 -7.02 23.05 0.33
CA ILE A 73 -7.96 22.20 1.05
C ILE A 73 -7.80 20.71 0.71
N LYS A 74 -7.48 20.38 -0.55
CA LYS A 74 -7.22 19.01 -0.99
C LYS A 74 -5.89 18.50 -0.46
N LEU A 75 -4.86 19.35 -0.40
CA LEU A 75 -3.57 18.99 0.21
C LEU A 75 -3.71 18.65 1.70
N ILE A 76 -4.45 19.49 2.44
CA ILE A 76 -4.73 19.25 3.85
C ILE A 76 -5.52 17.96 4.04
N ASP A 77 -6.48 17.68 3.15
CA ASP A 77 -7.24 16.43 3.20
C ASP A 77 -6.38 15.19 2.94
N ILE A 78 -5.50 15.22 1.93
CA ILE A 78 -4.54 14.14 1.66
C ILE A 78 -3.63 13.91 2.89
N ALA A 79 -3.14 14.98 3.51
CA ALA A 79 -2.32 14.88 4.72
C ALA A 79 -3.10 14.27 5.89
N ARG A 80 -4.34 14.71 6.09
CA ARG A 80 -5.25 14.18 7.12
C ARG A 80 -5.50 12.69 6.95
N GLN A 81 -5.90 12.27 5.74
CA GLN A 81 -6.17 10.87 5.44
C GLN A 81 -4.91 9.99 5.59
N THR A 82 -3.74 10.51 5.20
CA THR A 82 -2.45 9.83 5.40
C THR A 82 -2.17 9.64 6.89
N ALA A 83 -2.37 10.68 7.71
CA ALA A 83 -2.20 10.60 9.15
C ALA A 83 -3.17 9.60 9.79
N GLN A 84 -4.43 9.56 9.36
CA GLN A 84 -5.43 8.59 9.83
C GLN A 84 -5.02 7.14 9.51
N GLY A 85 -4.52 6.90 8.29
CA GLY A 85 -3.99 5.58 7.93
C GLY A 85 -2.79 5.17 8.80
N MET A 86 -1.85 6.08 9.04
CA MET A 86 -0.68 5.81 9.88
C MET A 86 -1.03 5.62 11.35
N ASP A 87 -1.95 6.40 11.89
CA ASP A 87 -2.47 6.24 13.26
C ASP A 87 -3.10 4.86 13.44
N TYR A 88 -3.94 4.43 12.49
CA TYR A 88 -4.50 3.08 12.46
C TYR A 88 -3.43 1.97 12.48
N LEU A 89 -2.35 2.12 11.70
CA LEU A 89 -1.25 1.15 11.70
C LEU A 89 -0.53 1.10 13.05
N HIS A 90 -0.23 2.26 13.61
CA HIS A 90 0.46 2.37 14.90
C HIS A 90 -0.38 1.82 16.06
N ALA A 91 -1.70 2.05 16.04
CA ALA A 91 -2.64 1.46 17.01
C ALA A 91 -2.64 -0.08 16.97
N LYS A 92 -2.24 -0.67 15.84
CA LYS A 92 -2.06 -2.13 15.67
C LYS A 92 -0.61 -2.60 15.85
N SER A 93 0.27 -1.72 16.35
CA SER A 93 1.71 -1.97 16.50
C SER A 93 2.40 -2.34 15.19
N ILE A 94 1.91 -1.81 14.06
CA ILE A 94 2.52 -1.99 12.75
C ILE A 94 3.37 -0.77 12.42
N ILE A 95 4.66 -0.98 12.20
CA ILE A 95 5.59 0.06 11.74
C ILE A 95 5.72 -0.07 10.22
N HIS A 96 5.39 0.97 9.46
CA HIS A 96 5.41 0.93 7.99
C HIS A 96 6.82 0.80 7.38
N ARG A 97 7.82 1.44 8.00
CA ARG A 97 9.27 1.46 7.62
C ARG A 97 9.63 2.08 6.27
N ASP A 98 8.74 2.08 5.29
CA ASP A 98 8.97 2.67 3.96
C ASP A 98 7.87 3.69 3.58
N LEU A 99 7.48 4.55 4.52
CA LEU A 99 6.47 5.57 4.23
C LEU A 99 7.08 6.67 3.36
N LYS A 100 6.59 6.80 2.13
CA LYS A 100 6.99 7.81 1.15
C LYS A 100 5.86 8.09 0.17
N SER A 101 5.90 9.20 -0.56
CA SER A 101 4.84 9.60 -1.50
C SER A 101 4.63 8.61 -2.65
N ASN A 102 5.61 7.76 -2.98
CA ASN A 102 5.44 6.66 -3.94
C ASN A 102 4.50 5.55 -3.44
N ASN A 103 4.41 5.35 -2.12
CA ASN A 103 3.64 4.30 -1.47
C ASN A 103 2.28 4.82 -0.95
N ILE A 104 1.95 6.08 -1.26
CA ILE A 104 0.66 6.71 -0.98
C ILE A 104 -0.05 6.85 -2.33
N PHE A 105 -1.10 6.07 -2.54
CA PHE A 105 -1.90 6.12 -3.76
C PHE A 105 -3.11 7.02 -3.57
N LEU A 106 -3.44 7.82 -4.58
CA LEU A 106 -4.67 8.60 -4.63
C LEU A 106 -5.66 7.82 -5.47
N HIS A 107 -6.50 7.02 -4.81
CA HIS A 107 -7.64 6.38 -5.45
C HIS A 107 -8.76 7.40 -5.64
N GLU A 108 -9.78 7.06 -6.43
CA GLU A 108 -10.98 7.85 -6.74
C GLU A 108 -11.34 8.93 -5.71
N ASP A 109 -11.70 10.13 -6.21
CA ASP A 109 -12.01 11.31 -5.40
C ASP A 109 -10.90 11.71 -4.40
N LEU A 110 -9.64 11.35 -4.70
CA LEU A 110 -8.46 11.60 -3.86
C LEU A 110 -8.52 10.86 -2.52
N THR A 111 -9.16 9.68 -2.49
CA THR A 111 -9.09 8.78 -1.35
C THR A 111 -7.67 8.22 -1.22
N VAL A 112 -6.99 8.53 -0.12
CA VAL A 112 -5.64 8.03 0.14
C VAL A 112 -5.67 6.54 0.41
N LYS A 113 -4.73 5.79 -0.16
CA LYS A 113 -4.44 4.38 0.14
C LYS A 113 -2.95 4.22 0.41
N ILE A 114 -2.58 3.95 1.65
CA ILE A 114 -1.19 3.66 2.03
C ILE A 114 -0.91 2.17 1.75
N GLY A 115 0.11 1.88 0.95
CA GLY A 115 0.53 0.54 0.58
C GLY A 115 2.04 0.30 0.79
N ASP A 116 2.51 -0.89 0.41
CA ASP A 116 3.93 -1.29 0.45
C ASP A 116 4.63 -1.10 1.81
N PHE A 117 4.34 -2.01 2.74
CA PHE A 117 4.85 -2.03 4.12
C PHE A 117 6.33 -2.40 4.29
N GLY A 118 7.18 -2.14 3.27
CA GLY A 118 8.64 -2.18 3.41
C GLY A 118 9.21 -3.46 4.06
N LEU A 119 8.78 -4.63 3.61
CA LEU A 119 9.36 -5.93 4.01
C LEU A 119 10.28 -6.51 2.93
N ALA A 120 10.95 -5.63 2.17
CA ALA A 120 12.10 -6.01 1.34
C ALA A 120 13.31 -6.39 2.20
#